data_AF-A0A0C2WJP3-F1
#
_entry.id   AF-A0A0C2WJP3-F1
#
_cell.length_a   1.000
_cell.length_b   1.000
_cell.length_c   1.000
_cell.angle_alpha   90.00
_cell.angle_beta   90.00
_cell.angle_gamma   90.00
#
_symmetry.space_group_name_H-M   'P 1'
#
loop_
_entity.id
_entity.type
_entity.pdbx_description
1 polymer ?
#
loop_
_entity_poly.entity_id
_entity_poly.type
_entity_poly.pdbx_seq_one_letter_code
_entity_poly.pdbx_strand_id
1 'polypeptide(L)'
;MIVDYRSEEFNVSLLFLDKLKTIEIWETGSGVKTRLAMWTKSRVPSSLHDPLLPLITYDSVLSDGDAEYSWRIVQTQGPENEAITRLSQVAGHDSVNYIVQRCKLRPDVRIAYPLTSRERMSGRLFTFPPLPSKTCFPVHIHALFALTSSRQSLRNPNETGIMQGSDNGVLIKWNQLLFHHYRPQTWDYLLKTLAEDASCSDILDAWPPYCSSVTSGDGVYWQDILSNTFKVIVGSQLKDWPTVTAQGTTNYIDLKSSLIVARGEVDADVLVVLAELGLTCVQLPQSLLDLVDDSMAKLSSSVAHERLQGVGAFDRLSADKRALVCKYLLSDTPDESKTINTLMA
;
A
#
# COMPACT_ATOMS: atom_id res chain seq x y z
N MET A 1 -29.87 11.60 -14.24
CA MET A 1 -28.95 10.71 -14.99
C MET A 1 -27.57 11.33 -15.17
N ILE A 2 -27.38 12.45 -15.90
CA ILE A 2 -26.03 13.04 -16.08
C ILE A 2 -25.50 13.69 -14.80
N VAL A 3 -26.39 14.30 -14.00
CA VAL A 3 -26.06 14.90 -12.70
C VAL A 3 -25.63 13.81 -11.71
N ASP A 4 -26.43 12.74 -11.60
CA ASP A 4 -26.14 11.60 -10.71
C ASP A 4 -24.82 10.89 -11.10
N TYR A 5 -24.57 10.69 -12.40
CA TYR A 5 -23.30 10.13 -12.86
C TYR A 5 -22.11 11.05 -12.53
N ARG A 6 -22.29 12.37 -12.63
CA ARG A 6 -21.25 13.35 -12.30
C ARG A 6 -20.88 13.29 -10.82
N SER A 7 -21.87 13.21 -9.94
CA SER A 7 -21.66 13.16 -8.50
C SER A 7 -21.10 11.82 -7.99
N GLU A 8 -21.42 10.71 -8.65
CA GLU A 8 -21.12 9.37 -8.10
C GLU A 8 -19.98 8.63 -8.79
N GLU A 9 -19.79 8.83 -10.11
CA GLU A 9 -18.98 7.93 -10.92
C GLU A 9 -17.94 8.64 -11.79
N PHE A 10 -18.11 9.93 -12.05
CA PHE A 10 -17.27 10.67 -12.98
C PHE A 10 -15.83 10.82 -12.49
N ASN A 11 -15.62 11.11 -11.20
CA ASN A 11 -14.30 11.20 -10.59
C ASN A 11 -13.50 9.90 -10.68
N VAL A 12 -14.18 8.75 -10.69
CA VAL A 12 -13.55 7.44 -10.68
C VAL A 12 -13.41 6.85 -12.10
N SER A 13 -14.35 7.14 -13.01
CA SER A 13 -14.35 6.60 -14.38
C SER A 13 -13.16 7.07 -15.23
N LEU A 14 -12.52 8.18 -14.86
CA LEU A 14 -11.45 8.81 -15.64
C LEU A 14 -10.03 8.35 -15.26
N LEU A 15 -9.86 7.67 -14.13
CA LEU A 15 -8.55 7.40 -13.52
C LEU A 15 -7.58 6.68 -14.46
N PHE A 16 -8.04 5.63 -15.13
CA PHE A 16 -7.18 4.72 -15.89
C PHE A 16 -7.19 4.99 -17.40
N LEU A 17 -7.60 6.18 -17.84
CA LEU A 17 -7.55 6.59 -19.23
C LEU A 17 -6.11 6.89 -19.67
N ASP A 18 -5.66 6.29 -20.78
CA ASP A 18 -4.24 6.30 -21.18
C ASP A 18 -3.85 7.41 -22.15
N LYS A 19 -4.77 7.79 -23.03
CA LYS A 19 -4.47 8.67 -24.17
C LYS A 19 -4.98 10.09 -23.99
N LEU A 20 -5.69 10.34 -22.89
CA LEU A 20 -6.27 11.64 -22.58
C LEU A 20 -5.47 12.31 -21.48
N LYS A 21 -5.24 13.61 -21.64
CA LYS A 21 -4.59 14.46 -20.64
C LYS A 21 -5.56 15.44 -19.99
N THR A 22 -6.61 15.81 -20.71
CA THR A 22 -7.60 16.79 -20.25
C THR A 22 -8.96 16.44 -20.81
N ILE A 23 -10.00 16.57 -19.98
CA ILE A 23 -11.40 16.45 -20.37
C ILE A 23 -12.14 17.63 -19.72
N GLU A 24 -12.91 18.37 -20.49
CA GLU A 24 -13.74 19.46 -19.99
C GLU A 24 -15.20 19.17 -20.29
N ILE A 25 -16.08 19.38 -19.31
CA ILE A 25 -17.52 19.28 -19.46
C ILE A 25 -18.11 20.68 -19.43
N TRP A 26 -18.92 20.99 -20.43
CA TRP A 26 -19.58 22.28 -20.59
C TRP A 26 -21.09 22.08 -20.69
N GLU A 27 -21.85 22.95 -20.02
CA GLU A 27 -23.30 23.09 -20.19
C GLU A 27 -23.59 24.34 -21.01
N THR A 28 -24.60 24.27 -21.88
CA THR A 28 -25.04 25.41 -22.68
C THR A 28 -26.52 25.63 -22.43
N GLY A 29 -26.86 26.73 -21.75
CA GLY A 29 -28.23 27.14 -21.45
C GLY A 29 -28.43 28.61 -21.78
N SER A 30 -29.53 28.96 -22.46
CA SER A 30 -29.90 30.35 -22.78
C SER A 30 -28.79 31.18 -23.48
N GLY A 31 -27.95 30.52 -24.29
CA GLY A 31 -26.83 31.15 -25.00
C GLY A 31 -25.55 31.34 -24.19
N VAL A 32 -25.54 30.98 -22.89
CA VAL A 32 -24.37 31.02 -22.02
C VAL A 32 -23.73 29.63 -21.94
N LYS A 33 -22.41 29.57 -22.06
CA LYS A 33 -21.62 28.35 -21.83
C LYS A 33 -21.00 28.41 -20.43
N THR A 34 -21.28 27.41 -19.61
CA THR A 34 -20.72 27.26 -18.26
C THR A 34 -19.88 25.99 -18.21
N ARG A 35 -18.65 26.09 -17.68
CA ARG A 35 -17.81 24.91 -17.46
C ARG A 35 -18.27 24.23 -16.17
N LEU A 36 -18.71 22.98 -16.29
CA LEU A 36 -19.18 22.19 -15.15
C LEU A 36 -18.02 21.51 -14.44
N ALA A 37 -17.13 20.86 -15.20
CA ALA A 37 -16.04 20.10 -14.64
C ALA A 37 -14.81 20.09 -15.56
N MET A 38 -13.63 19.91 -14.96
CA MET A 38 -12.36 19.78 -15.66
C MET A 38 -11.54 18.67 -15.01
N TRP A 39 -11.17 17.68 -15.82
CA TRP A 39 -10.25 16.63 -15.41
C TRP A 39 -8.90 16.83 -16.11
N THR A 40 -7.81 16.65 -15.38
CA THR A 40 -6.45 16.63 -15.91
C THR A 40 -5.68 15.41 -15.43
N LYS A 41 -4.79 14.91 -16.28
CA LYS A 41 -3.82 13.86 -15.97
C LYS A 41 -2.43 14.30 -16.39
N SER A 42 -1.54 14.40 -15.41
CA SER A 42 -0.14 14.78 -15.61
C SER A 42 0.78 13.67 -15.11
N ARG A 43 1.84 13.39 -15.88
CA ARG A 43 2.89 12.48 -15.44
C ARG A 43 3.76 13.20 -14.41
N VAL A 44 4.00 12.57 -13.27
CA VAL A 44 4.91 13.09 -12.24
C VAL A 44 6.33 12.66 -12.62
N PRO A 45 7.29 13.60 -12.77
CA PRO A 45 8.69 13.25 -12.94
C PRO A 45 9.21 12.65 -11.64
N SER A 46 9.59 11.37 -11.62
CA SER A 46 10.18 10.78 -10.42
C SER A 46 11.67 11.11 -10.37
N SER A 47 12.13 11.77 -9.29
CA SER A 47 13.53 12.13 -9.08
C SER A 47 14.43 10.95 -8.69
N LEU A 48 13.86 9.77 -8.45
CA LEU A 48 14.55 8.56 -8.00
C LEU A 48 13.97 7.31 -8.69
N HIS A 49 13.98 7.29 -10.02
CA HIS A 49 13.72 6.05 -10.76
C HIS A 49 14.85 5.06 -10.49
N ASP A 50 14.51 3.86 -10.02
CA ASP A 50 15.36 2.70 -10.29
C ASP A 50 15.25 2.43 -11.80
N PRO A 51 16.32 2.60 -12.59
CA PRO A 51 16.27 2.43 -14.04
C PRO A 51 15.88 1.01 -14.47
N LEU A 52 15.84 0.05 -13.55
CA LEU A 52 15.47 -1.34 -13.79
C LEU A 52 13.97 -1.63 -13.65
N LEU A 53 13.18 -0.72 -13.06
CA LEU A 53 11.74 -0.91 -12.90
C LEU A 53 10.97 0.12 -13.75
N PRO A 54 10.12 -0.32 -14.71
CA PRO A 54 9.33 0.57 -15.57
C PRO A 54 8.13 1.14 -14.79
N LEU A 55 8.45 2.02 -13.86
CA LEU A 55 7.53 2.63 -12.93
C LEU A 55 7.06 3.97 -13.47
N ILE A 56 5.75 4.21 -13.43
CA ILE A 56 5.18 5.48 -13.89
C ILE A 56 4.18 6.00 -12.87
N THR A 57 4.36 7.25 -12.45
CA THR A 57 3.42 7.96 -11.59
C THR A 57 2.67 9.03 -12.39
N TYR A 58 1.37 9.15 -12.12
CA TYR A 58 0.51 10.20 -12.61
C TYR A 58 -0.27 10.83 -11.46
N ASP A 59 -0.55 12.11 -11.62
CA ASP A 59 -1.58 12.80 -10.87
C ASP A 59 -2.81 12.97 -11.73
N SER A 60 -3.96 12.65 -11.16
CA SER A 60 -5.27 12.83 -11.77
C SER A 60 -6.08 13.77 -10.88
N VAL A 61 -6.44 14.94 -11.41
CA VAL A 61 -7.22 15.96 -10.69
C VAL A 61 -8.53 16.18 -11.44
N LEU A 62 -9.65 16.10 -10.73
CA LEU A 62 -10.96 16.50 -11.22
C LEU A 62 -11.49 17.65 -10.37
N SER A 63 -11.76 18.78 -11.00
CA SER A 63 -12.53 19.88 -10.40
C SER A 63 -13.97 19.80 -10.90
N ASP A 64 -14.95 19.66 -10.01
CA ASP A 64 -16.40 19.69 -10.29
C ASP A 64 -17.08 20.69 -9.36
N GLY A 65 -17.44 21.87 -9.89
CA GLY A 65 -17.89 22.99 -9.06
C GLY A 65 -16.83 23.39 -8.03
N ASP A 66 -17.21 23.34 -6.74
CA ASP A 66 -16.33 23.65 -5.60
C ASP A 66 -15.55 22.42 -5.08
N ALA A 67 -15.83 21.22 -5.61
CA ALA A 67 -15.17 19.99 -5.18
C ALA A 67 -13.93 19.70 -6.05
N GLU A 68 -12.84 19.28 -5.41
CA GLU A 68 -11.63 18.81 -6.08
C GLU A 68 -11.24 17.40 -5.62
N TYR A 69 -11.13 16.50 -6.58
CA TYR A 69 -10.72 15.12 -6.37
C TYR A 69 -9.34 14.89 -6.98
N SER A 70 -8.34 14.68 -6.13
CA SER A 70 -6.96 14.43 -6.55
C SER A 70 -6.56 13.00 -6.23
N TRP A 71 -5.88 12.36 -7.17
CA TRP A 71 -5.48 10.96 -7.09
C TRP A 71 -4.03 10.78 -7.50
N ARG A 72 -3.28 10.02 -6.72
CA ARG A 72 -1.98 9.48 -7.10
C ARG A 72 -2.20 8.15 -7.80
N ILE A 73 -1.75 8.03 -9.04
CA ILE A 73 -1.83 6.79 -9.82
C ILE A 73 -0.43 6.28 -10.09
N VAL A 74 -0.10 5.12 -9.57
CA VAL A 74 1.14 4.41 -9.89
C VAL A 74 0.88 3.27 -10.85
N GLN A 75 1.83 3.02 -11.75
CA GLN A 75 1.78 1.96 -12.75
C GLN A 75 3.08 1.16 -12.72
N THR A 76 2.94 -0.16 -12.67
CA THR A 76 4.03 -1.13 -12.86
C THR A 76 3.72 -1.98 -14.09
N GLN A 77 4.72 -2.17 -14.95
CA GLN A 77 4.58 -3.05 -16.11
C GLN A 77 5.69 -4.10 -16.15
N GLY A 78 5.36 -5.37 -15.92
CA GLY A 78 6.31 -6.46 -16.10
C GLY A 78 6.60 -6.76 -17.58
N PRO A 79 7.73 -7.41 -17.90
CA PRO A 79 7.95 -7.90 -19.25
C PRO A 79 7.06 -9.15 -19.52
N GLU A 80 6.50 -9.24 -20.73
CA GLU A 80 5.51 -10.28 -21.08
C GLU A 80 6.10 -11.70 -21.01
N ASN A 81 7.40 -11.86 -21.32
CA ASN A 81 8.10 -13.14 -21.23
C ASN A 81 8.18 -13.66 -19.80
N GLU A 82 8.48 -12.82 -18.82
CA GLU A 82 8.50 -13.21 -17.41
C GLU A 82 7.10 -13.62 -16.94
N ALA A 83 6.08 -12.88 -17.34
CA ALA A 83 4.69 -13.21 -17.04
C ALA A 83 4.30 -14.59 -17.60
N ILE A 84 4.68 -14.87 -18.85
CA ILE A 84 4.48 -16.19 -19.46
C ILE A 84 5.23 -17.27 -18.68
N THR A 85 6.51 -17.07 -18.35
CA THR A 85 7.31 -18.05 -17.60
C THR A 85 6.68 -18.36 -16.25
N ARG A 86 6.31 -17.34 -15.47
CA ARG A 86 5.65 -17.52 -14.17
C ARG A 86 4.30 -18.21 -14.30
N LEU A 87 3.50 -17.82 -15.28
CA LEU A 87 2.19 -18.42 -15.52
C LEU A 87 2.31 -19.89 -15.95
N SER A 88 3.29 -20.23 -16.80
CA SER A 88 3.58 -21.61 -17.21
C SER A 88 4.00 -22.49 -16.03
N GLN A 89 4.75 -21.95 -15.06
CA GLN A 89 5.13 -22.67 -13.86
C GLN A 89 3.93 -23.06 -12.99
N VAL A 90 2.90 -22.20 -12.92
CA VAL A 90 1.74 -22.42 -12.04
C VAL A 90 0.53 -23.07 -12.73
N ALA A 91 0.43 -22.96 -14.06
CA ALA A 91 -0.73 -23.43 -14.83
C ALA A 91 -0.43 -24.62 -15.77
N GLY A 92 0.84 -24.96 -15.98
CA GLY A 92 1.28 -25.92 -17.00
C GLY A 92 1.73 -25.23 -18.30
N HIS A 93 2.50 -25.93 -19.14
CA HIS A 93 3.27 -25.29 -20.22
C HIS A 93 2.54 -25.20 -21.58
N ASP A 94 1.67 -26.17 -21.91
CA ASP A 94 1.34 -26.45 -23.32
C ASP A 94 0.42 -25.42 -24.01
N SER A 95 -0.24 -24.53 -23.26
CA SER A 95 -1.22 -23.57 -23.80
C SER A 95 -1.06 -22.12 -23.31
N VAL A 96 -0.16 -21.85 -22.36
CA VAL A 96 -0.09 -20.54 -21.68
C VAL A 96 0.23 -19.40 -22.63
N ASN A 97 1.23 -19.55 -23.49
CA ASN A 97 1.61 -18.48 -24.43
C ASN A 97 0.45 -18.16 -25.39
N TYR A 98 -0.22 -19.19 -25.91
CA TYR A 98 -1.39 -19.02 -26.77
C TYR A 98 -2.51 -18.24 -26.06
N ILE A 99 -2.80 -18.58 -24.80
CA ILE A 99 -3.86 -17.94 -24.02
C ILE A 99 -3.49 -16.49 -23.70
N VAL A 100 -2.24 -16.21 -23.27
CA VAL A 100 -1.74 -14.86 -23.00
C VAL A 100 -1.91 -13.97 -24.23
N GLN A 101 -1.52 -14.46 -25.41
CA GLN A 101 -1.66 -13.70 -26.66
C GLN A 101 -3.12 -13.51 -27.07
N ARG A 102 -3.91 -14.60 -27.08
CA ARG A 102 -5.32 -14.56 -27.50
C ARG A 102 -6.18 -13.68 -26.60
N CYS A 103 -5.97 -13.76 -25.29
CA CYS A 103 -6.70 -12.97 -24.30
C CYS A 103 -6.05 -11.60 -24.05
N LYS A 104 -4.93 -11.30 -24.73
CA LYS A 104 -4.17 -10.05 -24.59
C LYS A 104 -3.80 -9.74 -23.14
N LEU A 105 -3.44 -10.77 -22.37
CA LEU A 105 -3.07 -10.62 -20.97
C LEU A 105 -1.74 -9.85 -20.90
N ARG A 106 -1.66 -8.90 -19.97
CA ARG A 106 -0.46 -8.07 -19.77
C ARG A 106 -0.23 -7.87 -18.28
N PRO A 107 1.02 -7.99 -17.80
CA PRO A 107 1.38 -7.71 -16.41
C PRO A 107 1.45 -6.18 -16.17
N ASP A 108 0.41 -5.46 -16.57
CA ASP A 108 0.23 -4.03 -16.36
C ASP A 108 -0.77 -3.85 -15.22
N VAL A 109 -0.27 -3.33 -14.10
CA VAL A 109 -1.05 -3.07 -12.90
C VAL A 109 -0.93 -1.61 -12.55
N ARG A 110 -2.08 -1.00 -12.23
CA ARG A 110 -2.15 0.41 -11.83
C ARG A 110 -2.97 0.54 -10.57
N ILE A 111 -2.48 1.33 -9.62
CA ILE A 111 -3.16 1.60 -8.36
C ILE A 111 -3.39 3.10 -8.26
N ALA A 112 -4.63 3.51 -7.99
CA ALA A 112 -5.02 4.88 -7.75
C ALA A 112 -5.40 5.08 -6.28
N TYR A 113 -4.65 5.92 -5.57
CA TYR A 113 -4.86 6.31 -4.19
C TYR A 113 -5.39 7.75 -4.12
N PRO A 114 -6.42 8.03 -3.29
CA PRO A 114 -6.95 9.37 -3.17
C PRO A 114 -6.02 10.27 -2.36
N LEU A 115 -5.82 11.51 -2.79
CA LEU A 115 -5.05 12.51 -2.04
C LEU A 115 -5.94 13.49 -1.28
N THR A 116 -7.16 13.76 -1.77
CA THR A 116 -8.09 14.73 -1.15
C THR A 116 -9.24 14.08 -0.38
N SER A 117 -9.50 12.78 -0.56
CA SER A 117 -10.61 12.10 0.13
C SER A 117 -10.21 11.67 1.54
N ARG A 118 -10.90 12.21 2.55
CA ARG A 118 -10.74 11.86 3.97
C ARG A 118 -11.67 10.74 4.46
N GLU A 119 -12.61 10.31 3.62
CA GLU A 119 -13.51 9.21 3.94
C GLU A 119 -12.87 7.86 3.62
N ARG A 120 -13.18 6.83 4.42
CA ARG A 120 -12.81 5.45 4.13
C ARG A 120 -13.41 5.03 2.79
N MET A 121 -12.59 5.05 1.75
CA MET A 121 -12.98 4.58 0.43
C MET A 121 -13.18 3.07 0.43
N SER A 122 -14.19 2.63 -0.30
CA SER A 122 -14.29 1.25 -0.76
C SER A 122 -13.78 1.17 -2.19
N GLY A 123 -12.60 0.56 -2.34
CA GLY A 123 -11.92 0.39 -3.61
C GLY A 123 -12.75 -0.35 -4.66
N ARG A 124 -12.27 -0.31 -5.91
CA ARG A 124 -12.90 -0.99 -7.05
C ARG A 124 -11.81 -1.57 -7.95
N LEU A 125 -12.13 -2.69 -8.57
CA LEU A 125 -11.29 -3.29 -9.60
C LEU A 125 -11.70 -2.75 -10.97
N PHE A 126 -10.73 -2.58 -11.86
CA PHE A 126 -10.94 -2.09 -13.22
C PHE A 126 -10.29 -3.03 -14.21
N THR A 127 -11.01 -3.25 -15.31
CA THR A 127 -10.48 -3.83 -16.55
C THR A 127 -10.93 -2.92 -17.69
N PHE A 128 -10.35 -1.73 -17.77
CA PHE A 128 -10.86 -0.52 -18.44
C PHE A 128 -12.01 0.18 -17.68
N PRO A 129 -13.30 -0.22 -17.77
CA PRO A 129 -14.32 0.30 -16.84
C PRO A 129 -14.19 -0.29 -15.43
N PRO A 130 -14.78 0.38 -14.43
CA PRO A 130 -14.93 -0.19 -13.08
C PRO A 130 -15.81 -1.44 -13.13
N LEU A 131 -15.39 -2.48 -12.41
CA LEU A 131 -16.26 -3.60 -12.10
C LEU A 131 -17.29 -3.17 -11.03
N PRO A 132 -18.50 -3.75 -11.01
CA PRO A 132 -19.52 -3.41 -10.00
C PRO A 132 -19.09 -3.74 -8.58
N SER A 133 -18.26 -4.77 -8.43
CA SER A 133 -17.81 -5.27 -7.13
C SER A 133 -16.89 -4.25 -6.46
N LYS A 134 -17.30 -3.83 -5.25
CA LYS A 134 -16.47 -3.04 -4.35
C LYS A 134 -15.50 -3.93 -3.58
N THR A 135 -14.34 -3.40 -3.24
CA THR A 135 -13.31 -4.06 -2.42
C THR A 135 -13.16 -3.37 -1.07
N CYS A 136 -12.46 -4.04 -0.15
CA CYS A 136 -12.03 -3.49 1.12
C CYS A 136 -10.88 -2.48 0.98
N PHE A 137 -10.29 -2.31 -0.20
CA PHE A 137 -9.03 -1.58 -0.36
C PHE A 137 -9.20 -0.06 -0.26
N PRO A 138 -8.20 0.67 0.27
CA PRO A 138 -8.17 2.14 0.26
C PRO A 138 -7.80 2.72 -1.12
N VAL A 139 -7.86 1.90 -2.19
CA VAL A 139 -7.39 2.24 -3.53
C VAL A 139 -8.30 1.63 -4.61
N HIS A 140 -8.30 2.25 -5.78
CA HIS A 140 -8.78 1.62 -7.01
C HIS A 140 -7.63 0.91 -7.72
N ILE A 141 -7.90 -0.26 -8.30
CA ILE A 141 -6.87 -1.08 -8.95
C ILE A 141 -7.31 -1.44 -10.36
N HIS A 142 -6.48 -1.13 -11.34
CA HIS A 142 -6.64 -1.55 -12.72
C HIS A 142 -5.64 -2.64 -13.09
N ALA A 143 -6.14 -3.71 -13.71
CA ALA A 143 -5.32 -4.70 -14.40
C ALA A 143 -6.17 -5.41 -15.47
N LEU A 144 -5.52 -6.16 -16.36
CA LEU A 144 -6.25 -7.01 -17.32
C LEU A 144 -6.73 -8.30 -16.66
N PHE A 145 -7.70 -8.18 -15.76
CA PHE A 145 -8.28 -9.32 -15.06
C PHE A 145 -9.06 -10.23 -16.02
N ALA A 146 -8.95 -11.54 -15.80
CA ALA A 146 -9.77 -12.53 -16.47
C ALA A 146 -11.15 -12.58 -15.81
N LEU A 147 -12.17 -12.15 -16.56
CA LEU A 147 -13.55 -12.04 -16.09
C LEU A 147 -14.39 -13.25 -16.52
N THR A 148 -15.56 -13.40 -15.89
CA THR A 148 -16.63 -14.28 -16.34
C THR A 148 -17.23 -13.79 -17.66
N SER A 149 -18.05 -14.62 -18.32
CA SER A 149 -18.71 -14.28 -19.59
C SER A 149 -19.62 -13.05 -19.49
N SER A 150 -20.24 -12.81 -18.32
CA SER A 150 -21.03 -11.60 -18.05
C SER A 150 -20.16 -10.34 -17.88
N ARG A 151 -18.85 -10.52 -17.68
CA ARG A 151 -17.85 -9.47 -17.44
C ARG A 151 -18.13 -8.61 -16.21
N GLN A 152 -18.94 -9.12 -15.27
CA GLN A 152 -19.31 -8.43 -14.03
C GLN A 152 -18.46 -8.88 -12.83
N SER A 153 -17.81 -10.04 -12.93
CA SER A 153 -17.04 -10.63 -11.83
C SER A 153 -15.74 -11.24 -12.34
N LEU A 154 -14.81 -11.47 -11.42
CA LEU A 154 -13.65 -12.30 -11.71
C LEU A 154 -14.10 -13.76 -11.89
N ARG A 155 -13.25 -14.57 -12.53
CA ARG A 155 -13.47 -16.02 -12.58
C ARG A 155 -13.28 -16.60 -11.19
N ASN A 156 -14.23 -17.38 -10.68
CA ASN A 156 -14.13 -17.94 -9.35
C ASN A 156 -13.15 -19.14 -9.34
N PRO A 157 -12.09 -19.14 -8.50
CA PRO A 157 -11.16 -20.26 -8.42
C PRO A 157 -11.80 -21.56 -7.87
N ASN A 158 -12.93 -21.45 -7.18
CA ASN A 158 -13.64 -22.57 -6.55
C ASN A 158 -14.81 -23.11 -7.39
N GLU A 159 -14.97 -22.64 -8.63
CA GLU A 159 -16.01 -23.15 -9.53
C GLU A 159 -15.74 -24.61 -9.91
N THR A 160 -16.75 -25.47 -9.74
CA THR A 160 -16.63 -26.91 -10.00
C THR A 160 -16.57 -27.18 -11.51
N GLY A 161 -15.73 -28.14 -11.91
CA GLY A 161 -15.60 -28.56 -13.33
C GLY A 161 -14.50 -27.85 -14.13
N ILE A 162 -13.68 -27.02 -13.49
CA ILE A 162 -12.49 -26.43 -14.15
C ILE A 162 -11.35 -27.46 -14.16
N MET A 163 -11.07 -28.02 -15.33
CA MET A 163 -9.91 -28.91 -15.52
C MET A 163 -8.61 -28.12 -15.42
N GLN A 164 -7.61 -28.67 -14.71
CA GLN A 164 -6.26 -28.12 -14.72
C GLN A 164 -5.68 -28.13 -16.14
N GLY A 165 -4.97 -27.06 -16.52
CA GLY A 165 -4.45 -26.88 -17.88
C GLY A 165 -5.48 -26.44 -18.93
N SER A 166 -6.77 -26.35 -18.58
CA SER A 166 -7.77 -25.73 -19.45
C SER A 166 -7.56 -24.21 -19.56
N ASP A 167 -8.10 -23.60 -20.62
CA ASP A 167 -8.11 -22.14 -20.79
C ASP A 167 -8.61 -21.41 -19.54
N ASN A 168 -9.71 -21.89 -18.94
CA ASN A 168 -10.27 -21.31 -17.73
C ASN A 168 -9.33 -21.44 -16.52
N GLY A 169 -8.63 -22.58 -16.41
CA GLY A 169 -7.62 -22.80 -15.37
C GLY A 169 -6.45 -21.81 -15.49
N VAL A 170 -5.92 -21.61 -16.69
CA VAL A 170 -4.84 -20.64 -16.95
C VAL A 170 -5.31 -19.21 -16.63
N LEU A 171 -6.54 -18.84 -17.01
CA LEU A 171 -7.12 -17.53 -16.72
C LEU A 171 -7.31 -17.27 -15.21
N ILE A 172 -7.68 -18.29 -14.43
CA ILE A 172 -7.71 -18.19 -12.96
C ILE A 172 -6.30 -18.00 -12.40
N LYS A 173 -5.34 -18.79 -12.88
CA LYS A 173 -3.93 -18.67 -12.48
C LYS A 173 -3.34 -17.31 -12.83
N TRP A 174 -3.77 -16.72 -13.94
CA TRP A 174 -3.43 -15.36 -14.32
C TRP A 174 -3.92 -14.33 -13.29
N ASN A 175 -5.20 -14.42 -12.87
CA ASN A 175 -5.70 -13.58 -11.79
C ASN A 175 -4.89 -13.82 -10.50
N GLN A 176 -4.64 -15.06 -10.10
CA GLN A 176 -3.80 -15.35 -8.92
C GLN A 176 -2.42 -14.69 -9.01
N LEU A 177 -1.79 -14.73 -10.19
CA LEU A 177 -0.49 -14.11 -10.43
C LEU A 177 -0.55 -12.57 -10.31
N LEU A 178 -1.57 -11.92 -10.91
CA LEU A 178 -1.83 -10.49 -10.71
C LEU A 178 -2.03 -10.17 -9.21
N PHE A 179 -2.72 -11.05 -8.49
CA PHE A 179 -3.06 -10.82 -7.10
C PHE A 179 -1.92 -11.00 -6.12
N HIS A 180 -1.08 -12.02 -6.30
CA HIS A 180 -0.03 -12.40 -5.36
C HIS A 180 1.36 -11.89 -5.71
N HIS A 181 1.59 -11.52 -6.97
CA HIS A 181 2.92 -11.10 -7.44
C HIS A 181 2.94 -9.64 -7.87
N TYR A 182 2.16 -9.28 -8.89
CA TYR A 182 2.27 -7.94 -9.51
C TYR A 182 1.70 -6.83 -8.63
N ARG A 183 0.51 -7.03 -8.01
CA ARG A 183 -0.09 -5.98 -7.18
C ARG A 183 0.71 -5.63 -5.92
N PRO A 184 1.26 -6.58 -5.15
CA PRO A 184 2.19 -6.27 -4.07
C PRO A 184 3.34 -5.35 -4.49
N GLN A 185 3.95 -5.58 -5.67
CA GLN A 185 5.01 -4.74 -6.20
C GLN A 185 4.51 -3.33 -6.57
N THR A 186 3.31 -3.22 -7.14
CA THR A 186 2.69 -1.91 -7.41
C THR A 186 2.38 -1.15 -6.12
N TRP A 187 2.03 -1.88 -5.06
CA TRP A 187 1.72 -1.29 -3.76
C TRP A 187 2.97 -0.77 -3.05
N ASP A 188 4.06 -1.54 -3.10
CA ASP A 188 5.40 -1.11 -2.67
C ASP A 188 5.76 0.22 -3.35
N TYR A 189 5.59 0.31 -4.68
CA TYR A 189 5.83 1.55 -5.41
C TYR A 189 4.87 2.70 -5.04
N LEU A 190 3.60 2.41 -4.75
CA LEU A 190 2.66 3.41 -4.26
C LEU A 190 3.18 4.02 -2.96
N LEU A 191 3.52 3.19 -1.98
CA LEU A 191 3.96 3.64 -0.65
C LEU A 191 5.23 4.46 -0.76
N LYS A 192 6.22 4.01 -1.53
CA LYS A 192 7.42 4.81 -1.84
C LYS A 192 7.07 6.20 -2.38
N THR A 193 6.18 6.26 -3.37
CA THR A 193 5.80 7.54 -3.99
C THR A 193 5.08 8.45 -2.99
N LEU A 194 4.19 7.90 -2.15
CA LEU A 194 3.49 8.66 -1.12
C LEU A 194 4.45 9.19 -0.05
N ALA A 195 5.46 8.39 0.32
CA ALA A 195 6.52 8.74 1.24
C ALA A 195 7.39 9.90 0.71
N GLU A 196 7.82 9.83 -0.55
CA GLU A 196 8.65 10.86 -1.21
C GLU A 196 7.93 12.20 -1.32
N ASP A 197 6.65 12.18 -1.65
CA ASP A 197 5.86 13.40 -1.88
C ASP A 197 5.22 13.97 -0.60
N ALA A 198 5.39 13.30 0.55
CA ALA A 198 4.70 13.61 1.82
C ALA A 198 3.19 13.87 1.65
N SER A 199 2.57 13.10 0.76
CA SER A 199 1.24 13.38 0.21
C SER A 199 0.09 12.69 0.99
N CYS A 200 0.43 11.82 1.94
CA CYS A 200 -0.51 11.18 2.86
C CYS A 200 -0.24 11.64 4.30
N SER A 201 -1.31 11.80 5.09
CA SER A 201 -1.19 12.10 6.53
C SER A 201 -0.58 10.94 7.32
N ASP A 202 -0.99 9.72 6.99
CA ASP A 202 -0.44 8.49 7.55
C ASP A 202 -0.27 7.47 6.42
N ILE A 203 0.97 7.10 6.14
CA ILE A 203 1.28 6.13 5.08
C ILE A 203 0.67 4.76 5.37
N LEU A 204 0.45 4.41 6.64
CA LEU A 204 -0.11 3.11 7.02
C LEU A 204 -1.59 2.98 6.67
N ASP A 205 -2.31 4.09 6.46
CA ASP A 205 -3.68 4.08 5.94
C ASP A 205 -3.74 3.70 4.45
N ALA A 206 -2.62 3.84 3.72
CA ALA A 206 -2.52 3.43 2.33
C ALA A 206 -2.25 1.93 2.16
N TRP A 207 -1.93 1.19 3.23
CA TRP A 207 -1.68 -0.26 3.15
C TRP A 207 -2.94 -1.07 2.83
N PRO A 208 -2.80 -2.26 2.21
CA PRO A 208 -3.94 -3.16 2.07
C PRO A 208 -4.48 -3.55 3.46
N PRO A 209 -5.79 -3.53 3.69
CA PRO A 209 -6.35 -3.96 4.95
C PRO A 209 -6.34 -5.48 5.07
N TYR A 210 -6.49 -5.96 6.29
CA TYR A 210 -6.78 -7.36 6.55
C TYR A 210 -8.20 -7.68 6.06
N CYS A 211 -8.33 -8.45 4.98
CA CYS A 211 -9.63 -8.79 4.40
C CYS A 211 -10.01 -10.23 4.77
N SER A 212 -10.62 -10.41 5.95
CA SER A 212 -11.07 -11.72 6.46
C SER A 212 -12.42 -12.18 5.91
N SER A 213 -13.25 -11.25 5.41
CA SER A 213 -14.57 -11.58 4.88
C SER A 213 -14.55 -11.74 3.36
N VAL A 214 -14.52 -12.99 2.91
CA VAL A 214 -14.82 -13.36 1.52
C VAL A 214 -16.34 -13.28 1.34
N THR A 215 -16.87 -12.08 1.10
CA THR A 215 -18.31 -11.86 0.90
C THR A 215 -18.81 -12.33 -0.47
N SER A 216 -17.89 -12.61 -1.39
CA SER A 216 -18.14 -13.09 -2.76
C SER A 216 -17.04 -14.07 -3.18
N GLY A 217 -17.32 -14.97 -4.13
CA GLY A 217 -16.35 -15.99 -4.59
C GLY A 217 -15.01 -15.45 -5.08
N ASP A 218 -14.96 -14.16 -5.45
CA ASP A 218 -13.76 -13.48 -5.92
C ASP A 218 -12.84 -13.04 -4.76
N GLY A 219 -13.36 -12.94 -3.53
CA GLY A 219 -12.58 -12.50 -2.36
C GLY A 219 -11.39 -13.38 -2.03
N VAL A 220 -11.42 -14.64 -2.47
CA VAL A 220 -10.32 -15.61 -2.36
C VAL A 220 -9.03 -15.07 -2.97
N TYR A 221 -9.11 -14.27 -4.04
CA TYR A 221 -7.92 -13.73 -4.68
C TYR A 221 -7.13 -12.75 -3.81
N TRP A 222 -7.76 -12.10 -2.83
CA TRP A 222 -7.12 -11.05 -2.05
C TRP A 222 -7.13 -11.24 -0.55
N GLN A 223 -7.48 -12.43 -0.06
CA GLN A 223 -7.35 -12.77 1.36
C GLN A 223 -5.90 -12.60 1.87
N ASP A 224 -4.91 -12.90 1.03
CA ASP A 224 -3.48 -12.87 1.35
C ASP A 224 -2.79 -11.58 0.86
N ILE A 225 -3.54 -10.56 0.45
CA ILE A 225 -2.93 -9.36 -0.15
C ILE A 225 -2.05 -8.61 0.85
N LEU A 226 -2.49 -8.50 2.10
CA LEU A 226 -1.74 -7.83 3.16
C LEU A 226 -0.43 -8.56 3.44
N SER A 227 -0.46 -9.88 3.63
CA SER A 227 0.72 -10.69 3.92
C SER A 227 1.70 -10.73 2.74
N ASN A 228 1.21 -10.83 1.50
CA ASN A 228 2.05 -10.78 0.31
C ASN A 228 2.69 -9.40 0.11
N THR A 229 1.94 -8.33 0.34
CA THR A 229 2.43 -6.94 0.25
C THR A 229 3.49 -6.68 1.31
N PHE A 230 3.26 -7.09 2.56
CA PHE A 230 4.23 -7.00 3.64
C PHE A 230 5.55 -7.72 3.29
N LYS A 231 5.48 -8.95 2.79
CA LYS A 231 6.68 -9.71 2.37
C LYS A 231 7.45 -9.03 1.27
N VAL A 232 6.76 -8.47 0.27
CA VAL A 232 7.42 -7.74 -0.83
C VAL A 232 8.12 -6.49 -0.31
N ILE A 233 7.44 -5.68 0.51
CA ILE A 233 7.98 -4.41 1.01
C ILE A 233 9.17 -4.65 1.95
N VAL A 234 9.09 -5.61 2.87
CA VAL A 234 10.20 -5.99 3.78
C VAL A 234 11.37 -6.64 3.03
N GLY A 235 11.09 -7.25 1.87
CA GLY A 235 12.11 -7.78 0.96
C GLY A 235 12.70 -6.74 0.02
N SER A 236 12.03 -5.59 -0.15
CA SER A 236 12.48 -4.50 -1.00
C SER A 236 13.64 -3.73 -0.34
N GLN A 237 14.32 -2.89 -1.12
CA GLN A 237 15.30 -1.92 -0.60
C GLN A 237 14.68 -0.53 -0.43
N LEU A 238 13.35 -0.42 -0.57
CA LEU A 238 12.64 0.84 -0.52
C LEU A 238 12.48 1.28 0.94
N LYS A 239 12.59 2.59 1.14
CA LYS A 239 12.50 3.22 2.46
C LYS A 239 11.09 3.74 2.63
N ASP A 240 10.19 2.86 3.04
CA ASP A 240 8.74 3.14 3.06
C ASP A 240 8.15 3.08 4.48
N TRP A 241 8.97 2.83 5.50
CA TRP A 241 8.53 2.70 6.89
C TRP A 241 8.72 4.00 7.69
N PRO A 242 7.64 4.59 8.24
CA PRO A 242 7.69 5.88 8.89
C PRO A 242 8.38 5.79 10.25
N THR A 243 9.45 6.57 10.44
CA THR A 243 10.13 6.66 11.74
C THR A 243 9.41 7.61 12.67
N VAL A 244 9.42 7.31 13.96
CA VAL A 244 9.03 8.29 14.99
C VAL A 244 10.05 9.44 14.99
N THR A 245 9.56 10.67 14.89
CA THR A 245 10.42 11.87 14.96
C THR A 245 9.78 12.93 15.86
N ALA A 246 10.63 13.78 16.45
CA ALA A 246 10.22 14.88 17.31
C ALA A 246 9.61 16.07 16.55
N GLN A 247 9.88 16.18 15.24
CA GLN A 247 9.75 17.43 14.48
C GLN A 247 9.17 17.19 13.08
N GLY A 248 7.85 17.08 12.96
CA GLY A 248 7.02 17.37 11.77
C GLY A 248 7.38 16.75 10.41
N THR A 249 8.49 16.03 10.31
CA THR A 249 9.10 15.53 9.09
C THR A 249 9.32 14.05 9.31
N THR A 250 8.43 13.25 8.73
CA THR A 250 8.53 11.80 8.78
C THR A 250 9.67 11.37 7.86
N ASN A 251 10.73 10.84 8.43
CA ASN A 251 11.71 10.10 7.65
C ASN A 251 11.21 8.68 7.42
N TYR A 252 11.64 8.09 6.32
CA TYR A 252 11.31 6.72 5.99
C TYR A 252 12.58 5.87 5.90
N ILE A 253 12.48 4.63 6.37
CA ILE A 253 13.61 3.70 6.46
C ILE A 253 13.21 2.28 6.04
N ASP A 254 14.20 1.39 5.99
CA ASP A 254 13.97 -0.05 5.91
C ASP A 254 13.57 -0.62 7.28
N LEU A 255 12.58 -1.52 7.30
CA LEU A 255 12.03 -2.05 8.55
C LEU A 255 13.07 -2.85 9.37
N LYS A 256 13.96 -3.61 8.72
CA LYS A 256 14.96 -4.45 9.40
C LYS A 256 16.00 -3.62 10.15
N SER A 257 16.17 -2.36 9.76
CA SER A 257 17.06 -1.41 10.43
C SER A 257 16.42 -0.71 11.64
N SER A 258 15.14 -0.98 11.93
CA SER A 258 14.36 -0.28 12.95
C SER A 258 14.07 -1.12 14.20
N LEU A 259 13.70 -0.44 15.28
CA LEU A 259 13.02 -1.04 16.43
C LEU A 259 11.50 -0.92 16.24
N ILE A 260 10.83 -2.06 16.18
CA ILE A 260 9.39 -2.13 15.91
C ILE A 260 8.62 -2.08 17.22
N VAL A 261 7.60 -1.22 17.30
CA VAL A 261 6.73 -1.11 18.48
C VAL A 261 5.27 -1.03 18.05
N ALA A 262 4.34 -1.53 18.88
CA ALA A 262 2.94 -1.37 18.59
C ALA A 262 2.49 0.09 18.76
N ARG A 263 1.57 0.54 17.91
CA ARG A 263 0.93 1.85 18.06
C ARG A 263 0.20 1.91 19.41
N GLY A 264 0.56 2.90 20.23
CA GLY A 264 -0.03 3.14 21.56
C GLY A 264 0.50 2.26 22.69
N GLU A 265 1.46 1.36 22.43
CA GLU A 265 2.08 0.53 23.48
C GLU A 265 3.05 1.33 24.35
N VAL A 266 3.85 2.20 23.72
CA VAL A 266 4.75 3.12 24.41
C VAL A 266 4.25 4.55 24.20
N ASP A 267 4.35 5.36 25.26
CA ASP A 267 4.00 6.77 25.24
C ASP A 267 4.75 7.52 24.11
N ALA A 268 4.03 8.38 23.39
CA ALA A 268 4.58 9.11 22.24
C ALA A 268 5.76 9.99 22.64
N ASP A 269 5.71 10.62 23.83
CA ASP A 269 6.79 11.47 24.31
C ASP A 269 8.04 10.65 24.62
N VAL A 270 7.89 9.42 25.13
CA VAL A 270 9.01 8.49 25.33
C VAL A 270 9.65 8.14 24.00
N LEU A 271 8.86 7.76 22.99
CA LEU A 271 9.38 7.40 21.67
C LEU A 271 10.10 8.56 20.99
N VAL A 272 9.60 9.80 21.16
CA VAL A 272 10.26 11.01 20.68
C VAL A 272 11.64 11.18 21.34
N VAL A 273 11.75 10.99 22.66
CA VAL A 273 13.05 11.12 23.33
C VAL A 273 14.00 9.97 22.95
N LEU A 274 13.50 8.74 22.77
CA LEU A 274 14.32 7.63 22.24
C LEU A 274 14.86 7.96 20.85
N ALA A 275 14.05 8.58 19.99
CA ALA A 275 14.49 9.07 18.68
C ALA A 275 15.56 10.18 18.78
N GLU A 276 15.42 11.13 19.72
CA GLU A 276 16.44 12.15 20.00
C GLU A 276 17.78 11.56 20.48
N LEU A 277 17.73 10.41 21.16
CA LEU A 277 18.91 9.65 21.58
C LEU A 277 19.51 8.79 20.46
N GLY A 278 18.91 8.79 19.27
CA GLY A 278 19.42 8.09 18.08
C GLY A 278 18.83 6.70 17.84
N LEU A 279 17.78 6.30 18.57
CA LEU A 279 17.08 5.05 18.30
C LEU A 279 16.05 5.26 17.19
N THR A 280 16.10 4.43 16.16
CA THR A 280 15.14 4.52 15.07
C THR A 280 13.97 3.59 15.31
N CYS A 281 12.83 4.15 15.73
CA CYS A 281 11.63 3.39 16.04
C CYS A 281 10.59 3.53 14.93
N VAL A 282 9.87 2.44 14.64
CA VAL A 282 8.72 2.40 13.71
C VAL A 282 7.50 1.89 14.46
N GLN A 283 6.40 2.64 14.41
CA GLN A 283 5.13 2.22 15.03
C GLN A 283 4.21 1.55 14.04
N LEU A 284 3.82 0.31 14.32
CA LEU A 284 2.92 -0.47 13.45
C LEU A 284 1.55 -0.69 14.10
N PRO A 285 0.46 -0.71 13.31
CA PRO A 285 -0.83 -1.23 13.76
C PRO A 285 -0.77 -2.75 13.97
N GLN A 286 -1.68 -3.28 14.79
CA GLN A 286 -1.70 -4.71 15.13
C GLN A 286 -1.69 -5.62 13.89
N SER A 287 -2.46 -5.27 12.86
CA SER A 287 -2.56 -6.07 11.63
C SER A 287 -1.23 -6.27 10.90
N LEU A 288 -0.28 -5.32 11.03
CA LEU A 288 1.06 -5.44 10.45
C LEU A 288 2.03 -6.11 11.43
N LEU A 289 1.88 -5.85 12.74
CA LEU A 289 2.68 -6.51 13.77
C LEU A 289 2.51 -8.03 13.77
N ASP A 290 1.30 -8.53 13.51
CA ASP A 290 1.02 -9.96 13.43
C ASP A 290 1.82 -10.67 12.30
N LEU A 291 2.39 -9.90 11.36
CA LEU A 291 3.22 -10.40 10.26
C LEU A 291 4.73 -10.28 10.55
N VAL A 292 5.11 -9.58 11.61
CA VAL A 292 6.51 -9.39 12.02
C VAL A 292 7.03 -10.68 12.65
N ASP A 293 8.05 -11.27 12.02
CA ASP A 293 8.73 -12.45 12.54
C ASP A 293 9.81 -12.12 13.58
N ASP A 294 10.38 -13.15 14.20
CA ASP A 294 11.38 -13.03 15.27
C ASP A 294 12.76 -12.55 14.79
N SER A 295 12.98 -12.44 13.48
CA SER A 295 14.24 -11.88 12.96
C SER A 295 14.30 -10.35 13.08
N MET A 296 13.15 -9.71 13.30
CA MET A 296 13.02 -8.26 13.44
C MET A 296 13.12 -7.83 14.90
N ALA A 297 13.88 -6.77 15.15
CA ALA A 297 14.04 -6.24 16.50
C ALA A 297 12.77 -5.52 16.98
N LYS A 298 12.15 -6.04 18.05
CA LYS A 298 11.04 -5.39 18.73
C LYS A 298 11.58 -4.47 19.83
N LEU A 299 10.94 -3.32 20.02
CA LEU A 299 11.25 -2.41 21.10
C LEU A 299 10.75 -2.99 22.43
N SER A 300 11.65 -3.10 23.40
CA SER A 300 11.34 -3.35 24.80
C SER A 300 12.19 -2.43 25.66
N SER A 301 11.88 -2.31 26.96
CA SER A 301 12.69 -1.48 27.84
C SER A 301 14.12 -2.02 27.97
N SER A 302 14.27 -3.35 27.96
CA SER A 302 15.57 -4.02 27.97
C SER A 302 16.39 -3.78 26.71
N VAL A 303 15.78 -3.89 25.52
CA VAL A 303 16.45 -3.63 24.23
C VAL A 303 16.82 -2.15 24.12
N ALA A 304 15.93 -1.25 24.52
CA ALA A 304 16.22 0.18 24.54
C ALA A 304 17.39 0.49 25.49
N HIS A 305 17.40 -0.12 26.67
CA HIS A 305 18.48 0.05 27.64
C HIS A 305 19.82 -0.41 27.06
N GLU A 306 19.89 -1.61 26.50
CA GLU A 306 21.10 -2.15 25.86
C GLU A 306 21.62 -1.24 24.74
N ARG A 307 20.73 -0.77 23.86
CA ARG A 307 21.10 0.10 22.73
C ARG A 307 21.55 1.50 23.14
N LEU A 308 21.16 1.94 24.33
CA LEU A 308 21.48 3.26 24.87
C LEU A 308 22.70 3.25 25.81
N GLN A 309 23.24 2.07 26.15
CA GLN A 309 24.44 1.97 26.97
C GLN A 309 25.63 2.68 26.29
N GLY A 310 26.26 3.61 27.01
CA GLY A 310 27.42 4.36 26.52
C GLY A 310 27.08 5.54 25.58
N VAL A 311 25.80 5.85 25.36
CA VAL A 311 25.40 7.01 24.56
C VAL A 311 25.59 8.30 25.36
N GLY A 312 26.57 9.14 24.99
CA GLY A 312 26.81 10.43 25.64
C GLY A 312 25.74 11.51 25.39
N ALA A 313 24.66 11.19 24.67
CA ALA A 313 23.58 12.12 24.36
C ALA A 313 22.61 12.36 25.53
N PHE A 314 22.63 11.52 26.58
CA PHE A 314 21.79 11.71 27.78
C PHE A 314 22.04 13.04 28.46
N ASP A 315 23.27 13.53 28.47
CA ASP A 315 23.64 14.81 29.11
C ASP A 315 23.03 16.02 28.40
N ARG A 316 22.60 15.86 27.14
CA ARG A 316 21.99 16.92 26.33
C ARG A 316 20.48 17.05 26.55
N LEU A 317 19.86 16.06 27.20
CA LEU A 317 18.42 16.04 27.46
C LEU A 317 18.04 16.94 28.66
N SER A 318 16.84 17.54 28.61
CA SER A 318 16.27 18.24 29.75
C SER A 318 16.05 17.29 30.93
N ALA A 319 15.92 17.83 32.15
CA ALA A 319 15.66 16.99 33.33
C ALA A 319 14.36 16.16 33.18
N ASP A 320 13.31 16.77 32.63
CA ASP A 320 12.02 16.11 32.43
C ASP A 320 12.11 14.97 31.41
N LYS A 321 12.80 15.18 30.27
CA LYS A 321 13.02 14.15 29.25
C LYS A 321 13.87 12.98 29.78
N ARG A 322 14.88 13.28 30.60
CA ARG A 322 15.68 12.25 31.27
C ARG A 322 14.85 11.42 32.23
N ALA A 323 14.06 12.06 33.09
CA ALA A 323 13.18 11.36 34.02
C ALA A 323 12.18 10.46 33.28
N LEU A 324 11.62 10.95 32.17
CA LEU A 324 10.67 10.23 31.33
C LEU A 324 11.29 8.96 30.73
N VAL A 325 12.46 9.06 30.08
CA VAL A 325 13.14 7.89 29.50
C VAL A 325 13.65 6.94 30.57
N CYS A 326 14.23 7.43 31.67
CA CYS A 326 14.65 6.55 32.76
C CYS A 326 13.49 5.74 33.33
N LYS A 327 12.31 6.35 33.50
CA LYS A 327 11.11 5.64 33.95
C LYS A 327 10.73 4.52 32.98
N TYR A 328 10.81 4.76 31.68
CA TYR A 328 10.57 3.73 30.68
C TYR A 328 11.63 2.63 30.74
N LEU A 329 12.92 2.96 30.77
CA LEU A 329 14.00 1.96 30.79
C LEU A 329 13.92 1.03 32.00
N LEU A 330 13.41 1.53 33.13
CA LEU A 330 13.21 0.78 34.37
C LEU A 330 11.87 0.01 34.43
N SER A 331 11.02 0.08 33.41
CA SER A 331 9.68 -0.55 33.47
C SER A 331 9.71 -2.07 33.40
N ASP A 332 10.67 -2.67 32.69
CA ASP A 332 10.81 -4.14 32.60
C ASP A 332 11.80 -4.73 33.62
N THR A 333 12.21 -4.00 34.68
CA THR A 333 13.03 -4.65 35.71
C THR A 333 12.24 -5.80 36.31
N PRO A 334 12.68 -7.07 36.15
CA PRO A 334 12.06 -8.17 36.84
C PRO A 334 12.20 -7.89 38.34
N ASP A 335 11.05 -7.75 38.99
CA ASP A 335 10.81 -7.75 40.44
C ASP A 335 12.11 -7.70 41.27
N GLU A 336 12.45 -6.51 41.78
CA GLU A 336 13.63 -6.18 42.59
C GLU A 336 13.71 -6.93 43.95
N SER A 337 13.08 -8.10 44.07
CA SER A 337 13.25 -9.01 45.20
C SER A 337 14.46 -9.96 45.06
N LYS A 338 15.14 -10.00 43.91
CA LYS A 338 16.32 -10.88 43.70
C LYS A 338 17.66 -10.20 43.39
N THR A 339 17.70 -8.92 43.05
CA THR A 339 18.96 -8.25 42.63
C THR A 339 19.66 -7.48 43.76
N ILE A 340 19.01 -7.31 44.92
CA ILE A 340 19.63 -6.64 46.08
C ILE A 340 20.77 -7.47 46.71
N ASN A 341 20.85 -8.78 46.43
CA ASN A 341 21.91 -9.64 46.97
C ASN A 341 23.21 -9.67 46.14
N THR A 342 23.32 -8.91 45.05
CA THR A 342 24.53 -8.93 44.18
C THR A 342 25.21 -7.57 44.03
N LEU A 343 24.72 -6.54 44.74
CA LEU A 343 25.38 -5.23 44.85
C LEU A 343 25.98 -4.98 46.26
N MET A 344 25.99 -6.00 47.13
CA MET A 344 26.72 -6.01 48.41
C MET A 344 27.64 -7.24 48.56
N ALA A 345 28.28 -7.68 47.47
CA ALA A 345 29.39 -8.64 47.52
C ALA A 345 30.52 -8.19 46.60
#